data_AF-A0A3Q3B3Z6-F1
#
_entry.id   AF-A0A3Q3B3Z6-F1
#
_cell.length_a   1.000
_cell.length_b   1.000
_cell.length_c   1.000
_cell.angle_alpha   90.00
_cell.angle_beta   90.00
_cell.angle_gamma   90.00
#
_symmetry.space_group_name_H-M   'P 1'
#
loop_
_entity.id
_entity.type
_entity.pdbx_description
1 polymer ?
#
loop_
_entity_poly.entity_id
_entity_poly.type
_entity_poly.pdbx_seq_one_letter_code
_entity_poly.pdbx_strand_id
1 'polypeptide(L)'
;MGAWLGWVSLGDAWYNMYSRLLRTKPVGAMAHGSDDLTELAEGSAVGLAKVLTTADLVSLGVGSCVGTGMYVVAGLVAKAMAGPGVILSFIIAAVASILSGVCYAEFGVRVPKTTGSAYTYSYVTVGEFVAFFIGWNLILEYLIGTAAGASALSNMFDSLANHSISSYMITHLGTVRGLGEDTYPDVLALFIALLVTVVIALGVKNSVKFNNVLNVVNLVVWVFMIIAGLFFLSASNWEGGNFLPYGWSGVMQGAATCFYAFIGFDIIATTGEEAKNPNTSIPYAITASLVTCLTAYVSVSTAVILTLMVPYDLIDGSAPLMEMFAVHGFLWGKYTVAVGSIAGLTVSLLGSLFPMPRVIYAMARDGLLFRFLTHVSALTHTPAVACVVSGSFAAILALLVSLRDLIEMMSIGTLLAYTLVSVCFHTGHAPLLKRLLGGHYYTLRVRLGMPDSSARPTPATGRIVTRCTLSFFFMSFFLWSTIIFGVEQGSGLGAAFSGLMATLMMGSLVKLLILIVQQPESPQRLPYMAPCVPFVPAAAILVNSYLMLKLSPLTWARFTIWCLIGPGPGPGPGPGPGLDTTIFSLCCPEISYKQDKPDTS
;
A
#
# COMPACT_ATOMS: atom_id res chain seq x y z
N MET A 1 -5.29 -22.46 -48.08
CA MET A 1 -5.49 -21.02 -47.80
C MET A 1 -6.38 -20.75 -46.58
N GLY A 2 -7.50 -21.46 -46.37
CA GLY A 2 -8.38 -21.24 -45.20
C GLY A 2 -7.72 -21.45 -43.82
N ALA A 3 -6.77 -22.39 -43.68
CA ALA A 3 -6.03 -22.59 -42.43
C ALA A 3 -5.02 -21.46 -42.13
N TRP A 4 -4.54 -20.72 -43.14
CA TRP A 4 -3.64 -19.58 -42.94
C TRP A 4 -4.39 -18.32 -42.48
N LEU A 5 -5.63 -18.14 -42.95
CA LEU A 5 -6.51 -17.03 -42.53
C LEU A 5 -7.00 -17.17 -41.08
N GLY A 6 -7.16 -18.40 -40.56
CA GLY A 6 -7.49 -18.63 -39.16
C GLY A 6 -6.37 -18.24 -38.18
N TRP A 7 -5.11 -18.43 -38.56
CA TRP A 7 -3.95 -18.01 -37.76
C TRP A 7 -3.72 -16.50 -37.80
N VAL A 8 -4.02 -15.84 -38.93
CA VAL A 8 -4.01 -14.38 -39.02
C VAL A 8 -5.19 -13.77 -38.24
N SER A 9 -6.38 -14.38 -38.27
CA SER A 9 -7.54 -13.96 -37.47
C SER A 9 -7.33 -14.16 -35.96
N LEU A 10 -6.68 -15.24 -35.52
CA LEU A 10 -6.27 -15.43 -34.13
C LEU A 10 -5.16 -14.46 -33.74
N GLY A 11 -4.21 -14.19 -34.64
CA GLY A 11 -3.17 -13.19 -34.46
C GLY A 11 -3.73 -11.77 -34.34
N ASP A 12 -4.72 -11.41 -35.15
CA ASP A 12 -5.41 -10.12 -35.12
C ASP A 12 -6.40 -10.02 -33.95
N ALA A 13 -7.08 -11.11 -33.58
CA ALA A 13 -7.90 -11.15 -32.37
C ALA A 13 -7.03 -11.06 -31.11
N TRP A 14 -5.88 -11.73 -31.10
CA TRP A 14 -4.88 -11.64 -30.05
C TRP A 14 -4.24 -10.26 -30.01
N TYR A 15 -3.93 -9.65 -31.16
CA TYR A 15 -3.39 -8.29 -31.26
C TYR A 15 -4.42 -7.24 -30.85
N ASN A 16 -5.70 -7.40 -31.22
CA ASN A 16 -6.80 -6.55 -30.79
C ASN A 16 -7.11 -6.72 -29.30
N MET A 17 -7.03 -7.93 -28.76
CA MET A 17 -7.16 -8.19 -27.32
C MET A 17 -5.97 -7.62 -26.55
N TYR A 18 -4.74 -7.80 -27.05
CA TYR A 18 -3.50 -7.30 -26.46
C TYR A 18 -3.42 -5.76 -26.49
N SER A 19 -3.84 -5.13 -27.58
CA SER A 19 -3.91 -3.66 -27.69
C SER A 19 -5.02 -3.07 -26.82
N ARG A 20 -6.13 -3.78 -26.61
CA ARG A 20 -7.17 -3.41 -25.64
C ARG A 20 -6.68 -3.52 -24.20
N LEU A 21 -5.95 -4.59 -23.86
CA LEU A 21 -5.40 -4.81 -22.51
C LEU A 21 -4.32 -3.80 -22.10
N LEU A 22 -3.63 -3.19 -23.07
CA LEU A 22 -2.54 -2.22 -22.85
C LEU A 22 -2.95 -0.77 -23.13
N ARG A 23 -4.25 -0.47 -23.19
CA ARG A 23 -4.71 0.90 -23.40
C ARG A 23 -4.25 1.78 -22.24
N THR A 24 -3.57 2.89 -22.54
CA THR A 24 -3.18 3.90 -21.55
C THR A 24 -4.02 5.15 -21.74
N LYS A 25 -4.23 5.91 -20.65
CA LYS A 25 -4.87 7.23 -20.71
C LYS A 25 -3.81 8.32 -20.82
N PRO A 26 -3.93 9.26 -21.76
CA PRO A 26 -3.03 10.40 -21.81
C PRO A 26 -3.30 11.33 -20.62
N VAL A 27 -2.23 11.81 -19.98
CA VAL A 27 -2.30 12.71 -18.81
C VAL A 27 -3.08 14.00 -19.13
N GLY A 28 -2.95 14.50 -20.36
CA GLY A 28 -3.68 15.69 -20.83
C GLY A 28 -5.19 15.51 -20.86
N ALA A 29 -5.73 14.32 -21.19
CA ALA A 29 -7.17 14.08 -21.14
C ALA A 29 -7.71 14.01 -19.70
N MET A 30 -6.86 13.69 -18.72
CA MET A 30 -7.22 13.71 -17.30
C MET A 30 -7.19 15.13 -16.70
N ALA A 31 -6.35 16.02 -17.25
CA ALA A 31 -6.30 17.44 -16.88
C ALA A 31 -7.35 18.29 -17.62
N HIS A 32 -7.54 18.09 -18.93
CA HIS A 32 -8.54 18.79 -19.74
C HIS A 32 -9.98 18.43 -19.37
N GLY A 33 -10.24 17.20 -18.88
CA GLY A 33 -11.53 16.87 -18.26
C GLY A 33 -11.87 17.71 -17.01
N SER A 34 -10.91 18.47 -16.46
CA SER A 34 -11.19 19.43 -15.38
C SER A 34 -11.27 20.88 -15.84
N ASP A 35 -10.60 21.26 -16.93
CA ASP A 35 -10.50 22.65 -17.39
C ASP A 35 -11.49 22.97 -18.54
N ASP A 36 -11.73 22.08 -19.52
CA ASP A 36 -12.68 22.30 -20.63
C ASP A 36 -14.17 22.18 -20.21
N LEU A 37 -14.42 21.58 -19.04
CA LEU A 37 -15.76 21.45 -18.46
C LEU A 37 -16.20 22.69 -17.65
N THR A 38 -15.31 23.66 -17.46
CA THR A 38 -15.64 24.92 -16.77
C THR A 38 -16.45 25.87 -17.65
N GLU A 39 -16.40 25.72 -18.98
CA GLU A 39 -17.08 26.62 -19.93
C GLU A 39 -18.34 26.05 -20.62
N LEU A 40 -18.66 24.75 -20.49
CA LEU A 40 -19.73 24.14 -21.32
C LEU A 40 -20.79 23.29 -20.60
N ALA A 41 -20.86 23.22 -19.27
CA ALA A 41 -21.90 22.41 -18.62
C ALA A 41 -22.40 22.97 -17.28
N GLU A 42 -23.38 23.87 -17.34
CA GLU A 42 -24.44 23.96 -16.33
C GLU A 42 -25.22 22.63 -16.32
N GLY A 43 -24.73 21.66 -15.56
CA GLY A 43 -25.42 20.40 -15.31
C GLY A 43 -24.53 19.17 -15.43
N SER A 44 -24.14 18.61 -14.28
CA SER A 44 -23.72 17.20 -14.08
C SER A 44 -22.24 16.78 -14.19
N ALA A 45 -21.29 17.54 -13.63
CA ALA A 45 -20.05 16.94 -13.10
C ALA A 45 -19.47 17.74 -11.92
N VAL A 46 -19.85 17.41 -10.70
CA VAL A 46 -19.31 18.04 -9.48
C VAL A 46 -17.97 17.40 -9.12
N GLY A 47 -16.87 18.16 -9.25
CA GLY A 47 -15.55 17.75 -8.75
C GLY A 47 -15.49 17.74 -7.22
N LEU A 48 -14.54 17.00 -6.64
CA LEU A 48 -14.35 16.94 -5.18
C LEU A 48 -13.82 18.27 -4.64
N ALA A 49 -14.28 18.66 -3.43
CA ALA A 49 -13.88 19.93 -2.82
C ALA A 49 -12.46 19.87 -2.25
N LYS A 50 -11.63 20.87 -2.57
CA LYS A 50 -10.27 21.02 -2.01
C LYS A 50 -10.31 21.55 -0.58
N VAL A 51 -10.35 20.65 0.40
CA VAL A 51 -10.53 21.00 1.82
C VAL A 51 -9.35 20.63 2.72
N LEU A 52 -8.49 19.69 2.31
CA LEU A 52 -7.44 19.11 3.16
C LEU A 52 -6.17 19.97 3.19
N THR A 53 -5.68 20.25 4.40
CA THR A 53 -4.38 20.90 4.63
C THR A 53 -3.25 19.86 4.74
N THR A 54 -1.99 20.31 4.74
CA THR A 54 -0.82 19.45 4.98
C THR A 54 -0.90 18.70 6.29
N ALA A 55 -1.35 19.37 7.36
CA ALA A 55 -1.50 18.78 8.68
C ALA A 55 -2.61 17.72 8.71
N ASP A 56 -3.71 17.96 7.99
CA ASP A 56 -4.79 16.97 7.86
C ASP A 56 -4.29 15.72 7.12
N LEU A 57 -3.49 15.88 6.07
CA LEU A 57 -2.90 14.75 5.34
C LEU A 57 -1.91 13.95 6.19
N VAL A 58 -1.06 14.62 6.98
CA VAL A 58 -0.17 13.95 7.95
C VAL A 58 -1.00 13.20 9.00
N SER A 59 -2.03 13.84 9.55
CA SER A 59 -2.92 13.23 10.53
C SER A 59 -3.66 12.01 9.97
N LEU A 60 -4.11 12.07 8.71
CA LEU A 60 -4.71 10.93 8.02
C LEU A 60 -3.72 9.79 7.81
N GLY A 61 -2.49 10.09 7.37
CA GLY A 61 -1.42 9.10 7.21
C GLY A 61 -1.05 8.43 8.53
N VAL A 62 -0.65 9.23 9.53
CA VAL A 62 -0.31 8.74 10.88
C VAL A 62 -1.48 7.99 11.49
N GLY A 63 -2.70 8.51 11.41
CA GLY A 63 -3.87 7.86 11.98
C GLY A 63 -4.20 6.52 11.32
N SER A 64 -4.05 6.42 9.99
CA SER A 64 -4.31 5.17 9.27
C SER A 64 -3.28 4.09 9.62
N CYS A 65 -2.01 4.46 9.72
CA CYS A 65 -0.93 3.55 10.06
C CYS A 65 -0.97 3.19 11.56
N VAL A 66 -1.01 4.19 12.45
CA VAL A 66 -0.93 4.05 13.92
C VAL A 66 -2.29 3.64 14.52
N GLY A 67 -2.72 2.43 14.18
CA GLY A 67 -3.91 1.78 14.74
C GLY A 67 -3.64 0.33 15.07
N THR A 68 -4.24 -0.58 14.31
CA THR A 68 -4.17 -2.03 14.55
C THR A 68 -2.73 -2.55 14.56
N GLY A 69 -1.84 -1.96 13.75
CA GLY A 69 -0.42 -2.27 13.74
C GLY A 69 0.25 -2.07 15.11
N MET A 70 -0.11 -0.97 15.79
CA MET A 70 0.50 -0.58 17.07
C MET A 70 -0.11 -1.37 18.23
N TYR A 71 -1.44 -1.44 18.27
CA TYR A 71 -2.16 -2.00 19.42
C TYR A 71 -2.27 -3.52 19.42
N VAL A 72 -2.21 -4.16 18.25
CA VAL A 72 -2.42 -5.61 18.13
C VAL A 72 -1.21 -6.32 17.52
N VAL A 73 -0.77 -5.90 16.33
CA VAL A 73 0.24 -6.65 15.56
C VAL A 73 1.57 -6.78 16.30
N ALA A 74 1.98 -5.73 17.01
CA ALA A 74 3.23 -5.76 17.75
C ALA A 74 3.27 -6.88 18.81
N GLY A 75 2.20 -7.08 19.58
CA GLY A 75 2.13 -8.16 20.57
C GLY A 75 1.92 -9.54 19.95
N LEU A 76 1.13 -9.63 18.87
CA LEU A 76 0.97 -10.87 18.11
C LEU A 76 2.31 -11.40 17.60
N VAL A 77 3.11 -10.54 16.97
CA VAL A 77 4.42 -10.91 16.41
C VAL A 77 5.44 -11.18 17.52
N ALA A 78 5.41 -10.40 18.60
CA ALA A 78 6.27 -10.63 19.77
C ALA A 78 6.01 -12.03 20.38
N LYS A 79 4.73 -12.38 20.58
CA LYS A 79 4.35 -13.67 21.18
C LYS A 79 4.60 -14.86 20.27
N ALA A 80 4.20 -14.77 19.00
CA ALA A 80 4.07 -15.94 18.13
C ALA A 80 5.21 -16.14 17.12
N MET A 81 6.05 -15.14 16.87
CA MET A 81 7.00 -15.18 15.74
C MET A 81 8.43 -14.74 16.07
N ALA A 82 8.61 -13.59 16.73
CA ALA A 82 9.92 -12.94 16.83
C ALA A 82 10.45 -12.79 18.26
N GLY A 83 9.61 -12.92 19.30
CA GLY A 83 10.01 -12.62 20.67
C GLY A 83 10.44 -11.15 20.81
N PRO A 84 11.45 -10.86 21.66
CA PRO A 84 12.10 -9.54 21.74
C PRO A 84 12.68 -9.03 20.41
N GLY A 85 13.02 -9.94 19.49
CA GLY A 85 13.48 -9.63 18.13
C GLY A 85 12.45 -8.92 17.24
N VAL A 86 11.22 -8.71 17.73
CA VAL A 86 10.18 -7.92 17.03
C VAL A 86 10.64 -6.49 16.71
N ILE A 87 11.59 -5.92 17.45
CA ILE A 87 12.20 -4.61 17.13
C ILE A 87 12.85 -4.63 15.75
N LEU A 88 13.65 -5.65 15.47
CA LEU A 88 14.32 -5.81 14.18
C LEU A 88 13.29 -6.04 13.07
N SER A 89 12.20 -6.75 13.38
CA SER A 89 11.09 -6.98 12.46
C SER A 89 10.45 -5.66 12.01
N PHE A 90 10.15 -4.76 12.96
CA PHE A 90 9.61 -3.44 12.67
C PHE A 90 10.58 -2.54 11.91
N ILE A 91 11.88 -2.57 12.22
CA ILE A 91 12.89 -1.78 11.49
C ILE A 91 12.96 -2.23 10.03
N ILE A 92 12.99 -3.54 9.77
CA ILE A 92 13.03 -4.08 8.41
C ILE A 92 11.76 -3.72 7.64
N ALA A 93 10.59 -3.88 8.26
CA ALA A 93 9.30 -3.49 7.69
C ALA A 93 9.23 -1.98 7.39
N ALA A 94 9.78 -1.14 8.27
CA ALA A 94 9.83 0.30 8.07
C ALA A 94 10.73 0.69 6.90
N VAL A 95 11.90 0.07 6.76
CA VAL A 95 12.81 0.31 5.63
C VAL A 95 12.11 -0.05 4.32
N ALA A 96 11.44 -1.20 4.25
CA ALA A 96 10.65 -1.61 3.08
C ALA A 96 9.56 -0.56 2.72
N SER A 97 8.88 -0.05 3.75
CA SER A 97 7.80 0.93 3.61
C SER A 97 8.31 2.31 3.22
N ILE A 98 9.45 2.76 3.74
CA ILE A 98 10.08 4.04 3.37
C ILE A 98 10.56 4.00 1.91
N LEU A 99 11.19 2.91 1.48
CA LEU A 99 11.61 2.74 0.09
C LEU A 99 10.41 2.82 -0.86
N SER A 100 9.30 2.16 -0.50
CA SER A 100 8.05 2.21 -1.27
C SER A 100 7.42 3.61 -1.21
N GLY A 101 7.34 4.23 -0.03
CA GLY A 101 6.72 5.53 0.21
C GLY A 101 7.39 6.67 -0.54
N VAL A 102 8.71 6.64 -0.69
CA VAL A 102 9.47 7.59 -1.51
C VAL A 102 9.08 7.48 -2.99
N CYS A 103 8.88 6.27 -3.51
CA CYS A 103 8.36 6.07 -4.88
C CYS A 103 6.93 6.62 -5.02
N TYR A 104 6.07 6.38 -4.03
CA TYR A 104 4.71 6.92 -3.99
C TYR A 104 4.67 8.45 -3.96
N ALA A 105 5.55 9.08 -3.19
CA ALA A 105 5.64 10.52 -3.08
C ALA A 105 5.96 11.20 -4.43
N GLU A 106 6.82 10.60 -5.24
CA GLU A 106 7.10 11.10 -6.59
C GLU A 106 5.88 10.97 -7.52
N PHE A 107 5.18 9.84 -7.49
CA PHE A 107 3.99 9.66 -8.31
C PHE A 107 2.84 10.59 -7.92
N GLY A 108 2.66 10.84 -6.61
CA GLY A 108 1.66 11.79 -6.12
C GLY A 108 1.84 13.21 -6.64
N VAL A 109 3.07 13.59 -7.01
CA VAL A 109 3.37 14.90 -7.62
C VAL A 109 3.32 14.86 -9.15
N ARG A 110 3.55 13.69 -9.76
CA ARG A 110 3.42 13.52 -11.22
C ARG A 110 1.97 13.57 -11.69
N VAL A 111 1.03 13.03 -10.89
CA VAL A 111 -0.40 13.01 -11.24
C VAL A 111 -1.27 13.53 -10.07
N PRO A 112 -1.12 14.81 -9.68
CA PRO A 112 -1.72 15.36 -8.45
C PRO A 112 -3.22 15.64 -8.56
N LYS A 113 -3.77 15.67 -9.79
CA LYS A 113 -5.16 16.04 -10.09
C LYS A 113 -6.08 14.83 -10.34
N THR A 114 -5.70 13.63 -9.90
CA THR A 114 -6.50 12.41 -10.16
C THR A 114 -6.74 11.58 -8.90
N THR A 115 -8.01 11.23 -8.66
CA THR A 115 -8.47 10.27 -7.64
C THR A 115 -8.07 8.86 -8.08
N GLY A 116 -7.51 8.07 -7.18
CA GLY A 116 -7.20 6.65 -7.42
C GLY A 116 -5.78 6.19 -7.10
N SER A 117 -4.87 7.08 -6.67
CA SER A 117 -3.50 6.71 -6.25
C SER A 117 -2.81 5.77 -7.25
N ALA A 118 -2.32 4.61 -6.80
CA ALA A 118 -1.62 3.61 -7.60
C ALA A 118 -2.39 3.12 -8.84
N TYR A 119 -3.72 3.02 -8.78
CA TYR A 119 -4.54 2.63 -9.94
C TYR A 119 -4.32 3.59 -11.12
N THR A 120 -4.46 4.89 -10.88
CA THR A 120 -4.33 5.89 -11.92
C THR A 120 -2.89 6.01 -12.41
N TYR A 121 -1.91 5.86 -11.52
CA TYR A 121 -0.49 5.87 -11.89
C TYR A 121 -0.17 4.75 -12.88
N SER A 122 -0.66 3.54 -12.63
CA SER A 122 -0.43 2.39 -13.49
C SER A 122 -1.24 2.39 -14.78
N TYR A 123 -2.43 3.00 -14.76
CA TYR A 123 -3.23 3.21 -15.97
C TYR A 123 -2.49 4.10 -16.98
N VAL A 124 -1.82 5.15 -16.50
CA VAL A 124 -1.04 6.05 -17.35
C VAL A 124 0.25 5.41 -17.84
N THR A 125 0.95 4.68 -16.97
CA THR A 125 2.33 4.25 -17.22
C THR A 125 2.46 2.88 -17.87
N VAL A 126 1.60 1.92 -17.54
CA VAL A 126 1.73 0.52 -17.95
C VAL A 126 0.57 0.07 -18.84
N GLY A 127 -0.67 0.37 -18.43
CA GLY A 127 -1.87 0.04 -19.20
C GLY A 127 -3.03 -0.46 -18.36
N GLU A 128 -4.19 -0.59 -19.01
CA GLU A 128 -5.49 -0.91 -18.40
C GLU A 128 -5.50 -2.20 -17.58
N PHE A 129 -4.89 -3.31 -18.06
CA PHE A 129 -4.91 -4.58 -17.34
C PHE A 129 -4.15 -4.52 -16.00
N VAL A 130 -2.96 -3.93 -16.00
CA VAL A 130 -2.14 -3.77 -14.78
C VAL A 130 -2.81 -2.77 -13.83
N ALA A 131 -3.41 -1.71 -14.39
CA ALA A 131 -4.20 -0.77 -13.60
C ALA A 131 -5.39 -1.46 -12.94
N PHE A 132 -6.18 -2.25 -13.67
CA PHE A 132 -7.28 -3.02 -13.11
C PHE A 132 -6.82 -3.94 -11.98
N PHE A 133 -5.74 -4.68 -12.18
CA PHE A 133 -5.19 -5.58 -11.16
C PHE A 133 -4.78 -4.82 -9.89
N ILE A 134 -4.14 -3.66 -10.02
CA ILE A 134 -3.75 -2.80 -8.89
C ILE A 134 -4.98 -2.21 -8.21
N GLY A 135 -5.96 -1.70 -8.97
CA GLY A 135 -7.21 -1.18 -8.41
C GLY A 135 -8.00 -2.25 -7.66
N TRP A 136 -8.08 -3.46 -8.21
CA TRP A 136 -8.73 -4.60 -7.57
C TRP A 136 -8.04 -5.02 -6.26
N ASN A 137 -6.70 -4.95 -6.21
CA ASN A 137 -5.94 -5.18 -4.99
C ASN A 137 -6.08 -4.05 -3.97
N LEU A 138 -6.17 -2.77 -4.40
CA LEU A 138 -6.44 -1.65 -3.50
C LEU A 138 -7.84 -1.76 -2.86
N ILE A 139 -8.85 -2.19 -3.62
CA ILE A 139 -10.20 -2.44 -3.08
C ILE A 139 -10.12 -3.52 -2.00
N LEU A 140 -9.42 -4.63 -2.27
CA LEU A 140 -9.21 -5.68 -1.27
C LEU A 140 -8.52 -5.16 -0.02
N GLU A 141 -7.43 -4.43 -0.20
CA GLU A 141 -6.64 -3.85 0.89
C GLU A 141 -7.52 -3.01 1.83
N TYR A 142 -8.28 -2.06 1.29
CA TYR A 142 -9.14 -1.22 2.11
C TYR A 142 -10.33 -1.97 2.72
N LEU A 143 -10.85 -2.98 2.03
CA LEU A 143 -11.92 -3.85 2.53
C LEU A 143 -11.43 -4.65 3.75
N ILE A 144 -10.27 -5.28 3.63
CA ILE A 144 -9.62 -6.02 4.73
C ILE A 144 -9.24 -5.06 5.85
N GLY A 145 -8.76 -3.85 5.55
CA GLY A 145 -8.38 -2.88 6.59
C GLY A 145 -9.54 -2.40 7.41
N THR A 146 -10.68 -2.19 6.75
CA THR A 146 -11.92 -1.89 7.44
C THR A 146 -12.37 -3.07 8.32
N ALA A 147 -12.30 -4.29 7.81
CA ALA A 147 -12.64 -5.48 8.59
C ALA A 147 -11.69 -5.69 9.79
N ALA A 148 -10.38 -5.61 9.57
CA ALA A 148 -9.35 -5.79 10.59
C ALA A 148 -9.42 -4.71 11.67
N GLY A 149 -9.66 -3.45 11.31
CA GLY A 149 -9.88 -2.36 12.26
C GLY A 149 -11.10 -2.60 13.14
N ALA A 150 -12.19 -3.13 12.57
CA ALA A 150 -13.41 -3.41 13.30
C ALA A 150 -13.25 -4.60 14.25
N SER A 151 -12.62 -5.69 13.81
CA SER A 151 -12.29 -6.85 14.64
C SER A 151 -11.30 -6.50 15.74
N ALA A 152 -10.31 -5.63 15.47
CA ALA A 152 -9.39 -5.15 16.49
C ALA A 152 -10.12 -4.32 17.57
N LEU A 153 -11.06 -3.45 17.16
CA LEU A 153 -11.85 -2.66 18.10
C LEU A 153 -12.79 -3.55 18.93
N SER A 154 -13.38 -4.57 18.32
CA SER A 154 -14.17 -5.59 19.01
C SER A 154 -13.36 -6.32 20.08
N ASN A 155 -12.13 -6.77 19.75
CA ASN A 155 -11.23 -7.41 20.71
C ASN A 155 -10.88 -6.49 21.90
N MET A 156 -10.72 -5.19 21.67
CA MET A 156 -10.49 -4.23 22.78
C MET A 156 -11.70 -4.11 23.70
N PHE A 157 -12.91 -4.08 23.14
CA PHE A 157 -14.13 -4.08 23.96
C PHE A 157 -14.32 -5.41 24.71
N ASP A 158 -14.01 -6.54 24.09
CA ASP A 158 -14.07 -7.86 24.73
C ASP A 158 -13.07 -7.95 25.89
N SER A 159 -11.84 -7.49 25.70
CA SER A 159 -10.83 -7.49 26.76
C SER A 159 -11.17 -6.51 27.91
N LEU A 160 -11.81 -5.36 27.63
CA LEU A 160 -12.40 -4.49 28.67
C LEU A 160 -13.55 -5.17 29.42
N ALA A 161 -14.31 -6.02 28.76
CA ALA A 161 -15.38 -6.83 29.33
C ALA A 161 -14.89 -8.17 29.92
N ASN A 162 -13.58 -8.33 30.15
CA ASN A 162 -12.94 -9.55 30.65
C ASN A 162 -13.34 -10.82 29.87
N HIS A 163 -13.37 -10.74 28.53
CA HIS A 163 -13.69 -11.84 27.62
C HIS A 163 -15.11 -12.41 27.74
N SER A 164 -16.05 -11.63 28.31
CA SER A 164 -17.45 -12.04 28.41
C SER A 164 -18.17 -12.05 27.05
N ILE A 165 -17.74 -11.22 26.09
CA ILE A 165 -18.43 -11.07 24.79
C ILE A 165 -18.07 -12.28 23.92
N SER A 166 -16.78 -12.60 23.80
CA SER A 166 -16.33 -13.81 23.10
C SER A 166 -16.92 -15.08 23.69
N SER A 167 -16.96 -15.22 25.02
CA SER A 167 -17.57 -16.37 25.70
C SER A 167 -19.06 -16.52 25.40
N TYR A 168 -19.81 -15.41 25.39
CA TYR A 168 -21.24 -15.43 25.05
C TYR A 168 -21.47 -15.87 23.61
N MET A 169 -20.67 -15.35 22.68
CA MET A 169 -20.75 -15.65 21.25
C MET A 169 -20.42 -17.11 20.96
N ILE A 170 -19.34 -17.63 21.54
CA ILE A 170 -18.96 -19.04 21.41
C ILE A 170 -20.07 -19.96 21.93
N THR A 171 -20.71 -19.59 23.04
CA THR A 171 -21.77 -20.40 23.66
C THR A 171 -23.04 -20.46 22.82
N HIS A 172 -23.42 -19.36 22.15
CA HIS A 172 -24.71 -19.27 21.44
C HIS A 172 -24.61 -19.50 19.93
N LEU A 173 -23.53 -19.05 19.27
CA LEU A 173 -23.34 -19.16 17.82
C LEU A 173 -22.40 -20.30 17.42
N GLY A 174 -21.66 -20.87 18.37
CA GLY A 174 -20.66 -21.90 18.11
C GLY A 174 -19.41 -21.36 17.40
N THR A 175 -18.46 -22.25 17.13
CA THR A 175 -17.27 -21.95 16.34
C THR A 175 -17.52 -22.28 14.88
N VAL A 176 -17.16 -21.36 13.99
CA VAL A 176 -17.12 -21.62 12.55
C VAL A 176 -15.73 -22.17 12.23
N ARG A 177 -15.69 -23.38 11.69
CA ARG A 177 -14.45 -23.94 11.11
C ARG A 177 -14.12 -23.17 9.85
N GLY A 178 -13.25 -22.17 9.98
CA GLY A 178 -12.59 -21.57 8.83
C GLY A 178 -11.63 -22.56 8.16
N LEU A 179 -11.15 -22.24 6.96
CA LEU A 179 -10.01 -22.91 6.31
C LEU A 179 -8.70 -22.56 7.07
N GLY A 180 -8.63 -22.83 8.38
CA GLY A 180 -7.59 -22.36 9.30
C GLY A 180 -7.94 -22.65 10.76
N GLU A 181 -7.81 -21.65 11.63
CA GLU A 181 -8.15 -21.73 13.07
C GLU A 181 -9.67 -21.63 13.32
N ASP A 182 -10.15 -22.35 14.34
CA ASP A 182 -11.54 -22.25 14.81
C ASP A 182 -11.83 -20.80 15.22
N THR A 183 -12.68 -20.12 14.45
CA THR A 183 -12.99 -18.70 14.63
C THR A 183 -14.46 -18.57 15.05
N TYR A 184 -14.75 -17.71 16.03
CA TYR A 184 -16.13 -17.37 16.36
C TYR A 184 -16.61 -16.24 15.45
N PRO A 185 -17.89 -16.25 15.03
CA PRO A 185 -18.42 -15.16 14.23
C PRO A 185 -18.55 -13.88 15.06
N ASP A 186 -17.81 -12.83 14.71
CA ASP A 186 -17.75 -11.58 15.48
C ASP A 186 -18.85 -10.58 15.06
N VAL A 187 -20.01 -10.68 15.72
CA VAL A 187 -21.17 -9.79 15.48
C VAL A 187 -20.90 -8.36 15.96
N LEU A 188 -20.04 -8.16 16.98
CA LEU A 188 -19.68 -6.83 17.45
C LEU A 188 -18.84 -6.10 16.40
N ALA A 189 -17.87 -6.78 15.79
CA ALA A 189 -17.09 -6.22 14.68
C ALA A 189 -17.98 -5.86 13.47
N LEU A 190 -18.96 -6.70 13.13
CA LEU A 190 -19.95 -6.39 12.09
C LEU A 190 -20.71 -5.10 12.39
N PHE A 191 -21.19 -4.93 13.62
CA PHE A 191 -21.91 -3.72 14.02
C PHE A 191 -21.03 -2.47 13.97
N ILE A 192 -19.78 -2.57 14.45
CA ILE A 192 -18.79 -1.49 14.39
C ILE A 192 -18.52 -1.08 12.94
N ALA A 193 -18.28 -2.04 12.04
CA ALA A 193 -18.01 -1.77 10.63
C ALA A 193 -19.19 -1.08 9.92
N LEU A 194 -20.43 -1.52 10.19
CA LEU A 194 -21.64 -0.89 9.66
C LEU A 194 -21.83 0.52 10.21
N LEU A 195 -21.62 0.73 11.51
CA LEU A 195 -21.74 2.05 12.14
C LEU A 195 -20.79 3.04 11.50
N VAL A 196 -19.53 2.66 11.31
CA VAL A 196 -18.52 3.54 10.71
C VAL A 196 -18.81 3.78 9.21
N THR A 197 -19.38 2.80 8.52
CA THR A 197 -19.90 2.99 7.15
C THR A 197 -20.99 4.05 7.10
N VAL A 198 -21.95 4.04 8.03
CA VAL A 198 -22.98 5.08 8.12
C VAL A 198 -22.36 6.45 8.41
N VAL A 199 -21.39 6.53 9.33
CA VAL A 199 -20.71 7.79 9.67
C VAL A 199 -20.01 8.40 8.45
N ILE A 200 -19.30 7.60 7.65
CA ILE A 200 -18.64 8.09 6.44
C ILE A 200 -19.66 8.45 5.34
N ALA A 201 -20.73 7.67 5.20
CA ALA A 201 -21.80 7.95 4.24
C ALA A 201 -22.52 9.28 4.53
N LEU A 202 -22.64 9.70 5.79
CA LEU A 202 -23.28 10.96 6.20
C LEU A 202 -22.44 12.22 5.96
N GLY A 203 -21.12 12.10 5.68
CA GLY A 203 -20.34 13.19 5.11
C GLY A 203 -18.94 13.40 5.69
N VAL A 204 -18.03 13.81 4.80
CA VAL A 204 -16.57 13.85 5.04
C VAL A 204 -16.10 15.04 5.90
N LYS A 205 -16.73 16.21 5.79
CA LYS A 205 -16.26 17.44 6.44
C LYS A 205 -16.24 17.34 7.97
N ASN A 206 -17.23 16.66 8.54
CA ASN A 206 -17.28 16.43 9.99
C ASN A 206 -16.34 15.30 10.41
N SER A 207 -16.18 14.27 9.56
CA SER A 207 -15.32 13.11 9.82
C SER A 207 -13.85 13.48 9.91
N VAL A 208 -13.33 14.41 9.11
CA VAL A 208 -11.90 14.81 9.19
C VAL A 208 -11.58 15.51 10.51
N LYS A 209 -12.45 16.40 11.00
CA LYS A 209 -12.27 17.06 12.30
C LYS A 209 -12.31 16.05 13.44
N PHE A 210 -13.28 15.13 13.39
CA PHE A 210 -13.40 14.04 14.36
C PHE A 210 -12.16 13.15 14.36
N ASN A 211 -11.67 12.78 13.18
CA ASN A 211 -10.45 11.99 13.01
C ASN A 211 -9.23 12.67 13.63
N ASN A 212 -9.05 13.97 13.40
CA ASN A 212 -7.94 14.72 13.98
C ASN A 212 -7.99 14.74 15.52
N VAL A 213 -9.18 14.91 16.11
CA VAL A 213 -9.33 14.88 17.58
C VAL A 213 -8.95 13.52 18.15
N LEU A 214 -9.46 12.44 17.57
CA LEU A 214 -9.14 11.08 18.01
C LEU A 214 -7.64 10.77 17.84
N ASN A 215 -7.01 11.24 16.77
CA ASN A 215 -5.58 11.04 16.54
C ASN A 215 -4.71 11.80 17.57
N VAL A 216 -5.13 13.01 17.97
CA VAL A 216 -4.46 13.75 19.06
C VAL A 216 -4.58 12.98 20.38
N VAL A 217 -5.75 12.43 20.70
CA VAL A 217 -5.93 11.58 21.89
C VAL A 217 -5.02 10.35 21.82
N ASN A 218 -4.98 9.67 20.68
CA ASN A 218 -4.11 8.52 20.44
C ASN A 218 -2.63 8.88 20.68
N LEU A 219 -2.17 10.01 20.15
CA LEU A 219 -0.80 10.49 20.32
C LEU A 219 -0.47 10.85 21.78
N VAL A 220 -1.40 11.42 22.53
CA VAL A 220 -1.23 11.71 23.97
C VAL A 220 -1.12 10.42 24.78
N VAL A 221 -2.00 9.45 24.54
CA VAL A 221 -1.95 8.15 25.23
C VAL A 221 -0.67 7.40 24.89
N TRP A 222 -0.21 7.50 23.65
CA TRP A 222 1.09 6.96 23.26
C TRP A 222 2.25 7.54 24.08
N VAL A 223 2.34 8.87 24.20
CA VAL A 223 3.37 9.52 25.03
C VAL A 223 3.27 9.07 26.49
N PHE A 224 2.05 8.95 27.02
CA PHE A 224 1.82 8.41 28.36
C PHE A 224 2.35 6.98 28.51
N MET A 225 2.09 6.09 27.54
CA MET A 225 2.59 4.71 27.56
C MET A 225 4.12 4.63 27.59
N ILE A 226 4.81 5.53 26.88
CA ILE A 226 6.27 5.62 26.94
C ILE A 226 6.71 5.97 28.36
N ILE A 227 6.19 7.06 28.91
CA ILE A 227 6.61 7.55 30.22
C ILE A 227 6.30 6.53 31.32
N ALA A 228 5.08 6.00 31.36
CA ALA A 228 4.65 5.01 32.35
C ALA A 228 5.43 3.69 32.21
N GLY A 229 5.67 3.25 30.99
CA GLY A 229 6.38 2.01 30.69
C GLY A 229 7.82 1.98 31.19
N LEU A 230 8.52 3.13 31.15
CA LEU A 230 9.91 3.24 31.63
C LEU A 230 10.08 2.86 33.10
N PHE A 231 9.04 2.99 33.93
CA PHE A 231 9.10 2.67 35.36
C PHE A 231 9.00 1.16 35.67
N PHE A 232 8.55 0.34 34.72
CA PHE A 232 8.30 -1.09 34.92
C PHE A 232 9.23 -1.99 34.10
N LEU A 233 10.32 -1.45 33.55
CA LEU A 233 11.26 -2.21 32.73
C LEU A 233 12.12 -3.17 33.56
N SER A 234 12.21 -4.43 33.12
CA SER A 234 13.17 -5.39 33.66
C SER A 234 14.10 -5.91 32.56
N ALA A 235 15.40 -5.60 32.69
CA ALA A 235 16.42 -6.06 31.74
C ALA A 235 16.56 -7.59 31.72
N SER A 236 16.13 -8.28 32.78
CA SER A 236 16.14 -9.74 32.89
C SER A 236 15.38 -10.44 31.76
N ASN A 237 14.37 -9.80 31.18
CA ASN A 237 13.55 -10.37 30.11
C ASN A 237 14.33 -10.53 28.79
N TRP A 238 15.45 -9.82 28.63
CA TRP A 238 16.33 -9.90 27.46
C TRP A 238 17.65 -10.63 27.72
N GLU A 239 17.96 -10.91 28.98
CA GLU A 239 19.20 -11.60 29.37
C GLU A 239 19.15 -13.10 29.02
N GLY A 240 20.33 -13.71 28.86
CA GLY A 240 20.48 -15.17 28.71
C GLY A 240 20.30 -15.74 27.29
N GLY A 241 20.33 -14.92 26.23
CA GLY A 241 20.19 -15.39 24.85
C GLY A 241 18.73 -15.46 24.35
N ASN A 242 17.78 -15.02 25.16
CA ASN A 242 16.34 -14.99 24.84
C ASN A 242 15.92 -13.84 23.92
N PHE A 243 16.85 -13.07 23.34
CA PHE A 243 16.50 -11.97 22.43
C PHE A 243 15.94 -12.49 21.09
N LEU A 244 16.43 -13.64 20.61
CA LEU A 244 16.01 -14.25 19.34
C LEU A 244 15.59 -15.72 19.55
N PRO A 245 14.49 -16.00 20.28
CA PRO A 245 14.07 -17.38 20.56
C PRO A 245 13.75 -18.17 19.27
N TYR A 246 13.23 -17.48 18.25
CA TYR A 246 12.90 -18.05 16.94
C TYR A 246 13.99 -17.82 15.88
N GLY A 247 15.16 -17.30 16.28
CA GLY A 247 16.26 -16.96 15.38
C GLY A 247 15.93 -15.90 14.33
N TRP A 248 16.82 -15.75 13.35
CA TRP A 248 16.63 -14.79 12.25
C TRP A 248 15.46 -15.12 11.33
N SER A 249 15.09 -16.40 11.22
CA SER A 249 13.92 -16.81 10.43
C SER A 249 12.63 -16.23 11.00
N GLY A 250 12.46 -16.30 12.33
CA GLY A 250 11.31 -15.71 13.02
C GLY A 250 11.25 -14.19 12.91
N VAL A 251 12.40 -13.51 12.95
CA VAL A 251 12.48 -12.05 12.72
C VAL A 251 12.04 -11.68 11.30
N MET A 252 12.46 -12.44 10.29
CA MET A 252 12.07 -12.14 8.90
C MET A 252 10.60 -12.45 8.63
N GLN A 253 10.05 -13.51 9.24
CA GLN A 253 8.61 -13.80 9.20
C GLN A 253 7.81 -12.72 9.93
N GLY A 254 8.29 -12.30 11.11
CA GLY A 254 7.72 -11.19 11.86
C GLY A 254 7.76 -9.88 11.07
N ALA A 255 8.83 -9.60 10.32
CA ALA A 255 8.94 -8.40 9.49
C ALA A 255 7.86 -8.36 8.39
N ALA A 256 7.55 -9.51 7.78
CA ALA A 256 6.50 -9.60 6.78
C ALA A 256 5.11 -9.29 7.35
N THR A 257 4.82 -9.75 8.58
CA THR A 257 3.58 -9.43 9.30
C THR A 257 3.57 -7.99 9.82
N CYS A 258 4.69 -7.49 10.36
CA CYS A 258 4.86 -6.11 10.83
C CYS A 258 4.72 -5.09 9.70
N PHE A 259 4.91 -5.47 8.44
CA PHE A 259 4.65 -4.61 7.29
C PHE A 259 3.25 -4.03 7.31
N TYR A 260 2.26 -4.80 7.80
CA TYR A 260 0.89 -4.34 8.04
C TYR A 260 0.82 -3.01 8.80
N ALA A 261 1.70 -2.80 9.78
CA ALA A 261 1.68 -1.62 10.64
C ALA A 261 2.04 -0.31 9.89
N PHE A 262 2.70 -0.42 8.74
CA PHE A 262 3.08 0.70 7.90
C PHE A 262 2.16 0.88 6.69
N ILE A 263 1.11 0.07 6.56
CA ILE A 263 0.08 0.24 5.54
C ILE A 263 -0.79 1.44 5.93
N GLY A 264 -1.18 2.27 4.96
CA GLY A 264 -2.06 3.42 5.16
C GLY A 264 -1.49 4.75 4.69
N PHE A 265 -0.17 4.92 4.53
CA PHE A 265 0.39 6.19 4.01
C PHE A 265 -0.07 6.50 2.58
N ASP A 266 -0.45 5.48 1.83
CA ASP A 266 -0.98 5.54 0.47
C ASP A 266 -2.35 6.25 0.39
N ILE A 267 -3.08 6.36 1.52
CA ILE A 267 -4.28 7.20 1.64
C ILE A 267 -4.01 8.67 1.24
N ILE A 268 -2.80 9.16 1.54
CA ILE A 268 -2.39 10.52 1.24
C ILE A 268 -2.35 10.74 -0.28
N ALA A 269 -1.89 9.73 -1.02
CA ALA A 269 -1.89 9.76 -2.48
C ALA A 269 -3.31 9.64 -3.05
N THR A 270 -4.19 8.84 -2.43
CA THR A 270 -5.60 8.69 -2.87
C THR A 270 -6.41 9.97 -2.67
N THR A 271 -6.03 10.78 -1.67
CA THR A 271 -6.74 12.02 -1.29
C THR A 271 -6.11 13.29 -1.90
N GLY A 272 -5.21 13.14 -2.86
CA GLY A 272 -4.51 14.24 -3.52
C GLY A 272 -5.41 15.27 -4.20
N GLU A 273 -6.55 14.86 -4.77
CA GLU A 273 -7.53 15.79 -5.39
C GLU A 273 -8.18 16.75 -4.38
N GLU A 274 -8.31 16.33 -3.12
CA GLU A 274 -8.91 17.12 -2.04
C GLU A 274 -7.88 18.00 -1.31
N ALA A 275 -6.58 17.84 -1.62
CA ALA A 275 -5.50 18.61 -1.03
C ALA A 275 -5.42 20.02 -1.62
N LYS A 276 -5.18 21.03 -0.77
CA LYS A 276 -5.01 22.42 -1.23
C LYS A 276 -3.76 22.59 -2.12
N ASN A 277 -2.63 21.98 -1.74
CA ASN A 277 -1.33 22.10 -2.42
C ASN A 277 -0.68 20.71 -2.66
N PRO A 278 -1.23 19.87 -3.54
CA PRO A 278 -0.84 18.45 -3.65
C PRO A 278 0.66 18.26 -3.97
N ASN A 279 1.23 19.12 -4.81
CA ASN A 279 2.64 19.04 -5.26
C ASN A 279 3.68 19.07 -4.14
N THR A 280 3.38 19.78 -3.04
CA THR A 280 4.29 19.90 -1.89
C THR A 280 3.75 19.14 -0.68
N SER A 281 2.43 19.11 -0.51
CA SER A 281 1.79 18.49 0.64
C SER A 281 1.88 16.98 0.63
N ILE A 282 1.75 16.32 -0.53
CA ILE A 282 1.76 14.86 -0.61
C ILE A 282 3.13 14.28 -0.24
N PRO A 283 4.26 14.72 -0.82
CA PRO A 283 5.57 14.16 -0.46
C PRO A 283 5.95 14.41 1.00
N TYR A 284 5.66 15.61 1.50
CA TYR A 284 5.91 15.96 2.89
C TYR A 284 5.07 15.09 3.82
N ALA A 285 3.78 14.93 3.53
CA ALA A 285 2.88 14.15 4.38
C ALA A 285 3.23 12.66 4.38
N ILE A 286 3.58 12.04 3.24
CA ILE A 286 4.00 10.64 3.18
C ILE A 286 5.27 10.43 4.01
N THR A 287 6.29 11.28 3.81
CA THR A 287 7.57 11.16 4.52
C THR A 287 7.41 11.39 6.01
N ALA A 288 6.70 12.46 6.40
CA ALA A 288 6.44 12.77 7.81
C ALA A 288 5.64 11.65 8.50
N SER A 289 4.60 11.13 7.85
CA SER A 289 3.78 10.05 8.40
C SER A 289 4.61 8.79 8.61
N LEU A 290 5.40 8.37 7.63
CA LEU A 290 6.25 7.18 7.74
C LEU A 290 7.34 7.31 8.81
N VAL A 291 7.97 8.48 8.95
CA VAL A 291 8.95 8.73 10.01
C VAL A 291 8.27 8.73 11.38
N THR A 292 7.12 9.40 11.53
CA THR A 292 6.35 9.38 12.77
C THR A 292 5.88 7.97 13.11
N CYS A 293 5.47 7.17 12.12
CA CYS A 293 5.10 5.77 12.32
C CYS A 293 6.30 4.92 12.71
N LEU A 294 7.44 5.05 12.05
CA LEU A 294 8.68 4.36 12.44
C LEU A 294 9.06 4.71 13.87
N THR A 295 9.05 6.01 14.20
CA THR A 295 9.30 6.46 15.57
C THR A 295 8.26 5.85 16.49
N ALA A 296 6.97 5.90 16.18
CA ALA A 296 5.95 5.23 16.97
C ALA A 296 6.26 3.74 17.10
N TYR A 297 6.37 2.92 16.07
CA TYR A 297 6.63 1.47 16.24
C TYR A 297 7.93 1.09 16.95
N VAL A 298 8.98 1.91 16.81
CA VAL A 298 10.28 1.68 17.47
C VAL A 298 10.32 2.28 18.88
N SER A 299 9.59 3.38 19.15
CA SER A 299 9.58 4.10 20.45
C SER A 299 8.33 3.92 21.29
N VAL A 300 7.19 3.57 20.69
CA VAL A 300 6.16 2.71 21.30
C VAL A 300 6.91 1.45 21.72
N SER A 301 7.30 1.46 22.97
CA SER A 301 6.72 0.65 24.03
C SER A 301 6.11 -0.74 23.78
N THR A 302 6.08 -1.31 22.57
CA THR A 302 5.58 -2.68 22.28
C THR A 302 6.66 -3.67 21.90
N ALA A 303 7.80 -3.18 21.42
CA ALA A 303 8.92 -4.05 21.11
C ALA A 303 9.96 -3.98 22.23
N VAL A 304 10.29 -2.76 22.69
CA VAL A 304 11.18 -2.54 23.82
C VAL A 304 10.43 -2.66 25.14
N ILE A 305 9.44 -1.79 25.40
CA ILE A 305 8.77 -1.78 26.71
C ILE A 305 7.90 -3.02 26.92
N LEU A 306 7.03 -3.43 25.99
CA LEU A 306 6.19 -4.61 26.20
C LEU A 306 7.02 -5.88 26.40
N THR A 307 8.09 -6.10 25.63
CA THR A 307 8.93 -7.31 25.81
C THR A 307 9.91 -7.19 26.99
N LEU A 308 10.22 -5.98 27.46
CA LEU A 308 10.98 -5.75 28.70
C LEU A 308 10.10 -5.69 29.96
N MET A 309 8.82 -5.35 29.84
CA MET A 309 7.86 -5.37 30.94
C MET A 309 7.30 -6.77 31.12
N VAL A 310 6.90 -7.43 30.04
CA VAL A 310 6.23 -8.73 30.07
C VAL A 310 7.04 -9.74 29.25
N PRO A 311 7.38 -10.92 29.81
CA PRO A 311 7.98 -12.01 29.06
C PRO A 311 7.10 -12.37 27.85
N TYR A 312 7.73 -12.66 26.70
CA TYR A 312 7.01 -12.83 25.43
C TYR A 312 5.95 -13.95 25.47
N ASP A 313 6.13 -14.98 26.30
CA ASP A 313 5.18 -16.09 26.48
C ASP A 313 3.85 -15.65 27.16
N LEU A 314 3.90 -14.62 28.00
CA LEU A 314 2.77 -14.14 28.80
C LEU A 314 2.02 -12.96 28.15
N ILE A 315 2.45 -12.51 26.98
CA ILE A 315 1.77 -11.44 26.25
C ILE A 315 0.36 -11.92 25.85
N ASP A 316 -0.65 -11.09 26.08
CA ASP A 316 -2.00 -11.40 25.62
C ASP A 316 -2.10 -11.32 24.08
N GLY A 317 -2.80 -12.27 23.46
CA GLY A 317 -2.90 -12.34 22.00
C GLY A 317 -3.91 -11.36 21.38
N SER A 318 -4.84 -10.83 22.17
CA SER A 318 -5.96 -10.00 21.72
C SER A 318 -5.75 -8.52 22.01
N ALA A 319 -5.25 -8.18 23.20
CA ALA A 319 -5.02 -6.80 23.65
C ALA A 319 -3.68 -6.63 24.39
N PRO A 320 -2.54 -6.86 23.71
CA PRO A 320 -1.22 -6.95 24.34
C PRO A 320 -0.82 -5.66 25.08
N LEU A 321 -1.06 -4.49 24.47
CA LEU A 321 -0.71 -3.20 25.05
C LEU A 321 -1.56 -2.82 26.26
N MET A 322 -2.81 -3.25 26.30
CA MET A 322 -3.71 -2.92 27.39
C MET A 322 -3.42 -3.80 28.61
N GLU A 323 -3.21 -5.10 28.41
CA GLU A 323 -3.01 -6.04 29.51
C GLU A 323 -1.60 -5.98 30.12
N MET A 324 -0.60 -5.40 29.43
CA MET A 324 0.76 -5.32 29.98
C MET A 324 0.85 -4.57 31.32
N PHE A 325 0.00 -3.58 31.54
CA PHE A 325 -0.09 -2.85 32.81
C PHE A 325 -0.92 -3.60 33.86
N ALA A 326 -1.86 -4.44 33.44
CA ALA A 326 -2.68 -5.25 34.33
C ALA A 326 -1.84 -6.32 35.03
N VAL A 327 -0.87 -6.92 34.33
CA VAL A 327 0.09 -7.90 34.89
C VAL A 327 0.88 -7.32 36.07
N HIS A 328 1.14 -6.01 36.07
CA HIS A 328 1.87 -5.29 37.11
C HIS A 328 0.95 -4.63 38.17
N GLY A 329 -0.37 -4.89 38.11
CA GLY A 329 -1.36 -4.32 39.04
C GLY A 329 -1.69 -2.83 38.80
N PHE A 330 -1.24 -2.24 37.70
CA PHE A 330 -1.46 -0.82 37.39
C PHE A 330 -2.74 -0.61 36.54
N LEU A 331 -3.90 -0.69 37.20
CA LEU A 331 -5.22 -0.58 36.55
C LEU A 331 -5.48 0.78 35.88
N TRP A 332 -4.97 1.88 36.45
CA TRP A 332 -5.09 3.21 35.83
C TRP A 332 -4.40 3.28 34.47
N GLY A 333 -3.27 2.58 34.31
CA GLY A 333 -2.59 2.41 33.03
C GLY A 333 -3.46 1.66 32.03
N LYS A 334 -4.06 0.54 32.45
CA LYS A 334 -4.98 -0.26 31.62
C LYS A 334 -6.08 0.60 30.99
N TYR A 335 -6.81 1.38 31.80
CA TYR A 335 -7.91 2.21 31.30
C TYR A 335 -7.44 3.38 30.41
N THR A 336 -6.28 3.98 30.73
CA THR A 336 -5.72 5.05 29.90
C THR A 336 -5.34 4.54 28.51
N VAL A 337 -4.69 3.37 28.46
CA VAL A 337 -4.35 2.70 27.20
C VAL A 337 -5.60 2.28 26.43
N ALA A 338 -6.64 1.81 27.11
CA ALA A 338 -7.90 1.44 26.48
C ALA A 338 -8.58 2.63 25.75
N VAL A 339 -8.54 3.83 26.35
CA VAL A 339 -9.05 5.04 25.69
C VAL A 339 -8.24 5.36 24.43
N GLY A 340 -6.91 5.24 24.50
CA GLY A 340 -6.03 5.45 23.34
C GLY A 340 -6.22 4.41 22.25
N SER A 341 -6.38 3.13 22.61
CA SER A 341 -6.59 2.04 21.65
C SER A 341 -7.92 2.19 20.93
N ILE A 342 -9.01 2.51 21.65
CA ILE A 342 -10.32 2.79 21.04
C ILE A 342 -10.21 3.97 20.07
N ALA A 343 -9.56 5.06 20.47
CA ALA A 343 -9.38 6.24 19.62
C ALA A 343 -8.54 5.92 18.37
N GLY A 344 -7.37 5.29 18.54
CA GLY A 344 -6.45 4.95 17.46
C GLY A 344 -7.00 3.91 16.48
N LEU A 345 -7.65 2.86 16.98
CA LEU A 345 -8.30 1.85 16.13
C LEU A 345 -9.48 2.44 15.35
N THR A 346 -10.26 3.33 15.96
CA THR A 346 -11.35 4.04 15.25
C THR A 346 -10.81 4.94 14.14
N VAL A 347 -9.70 5.65 14.39
CA VAL A 347 -9.01 6.48 13.38
C VAL A 347 -8.49 5.63 12.23
N SER A 348 -7.86 4.49 12.53
CA SER A 348 -7.36 3.58 11.50
C SER A 348 -8.48 2.97 10.66
N LEU A 349 -9.58 2.57 11.30
CA LEU A 349 -10.81 2.10 10.64
C LEU A 349 -11.40 3.16 9.69
N LEU A 350 -11.54 4.40 10.16
CA LEU A 350 -11.97 5.54 9.33
C LEU A 350 -10.98 5.76 8.17
N GLY A 351 -9.68 5.64 8.43
CA GLY A 351 -8.60 5.76 7.46
C GLY A 351 -8.68 4.72 6.34
N SER A 352 -9.00 3.46 6.64
CA SER A 352 -9.15 2.42 5.61
C SER A 352 -10.45 2.57 4.81
N LEU A 353 -11.55 2.93 5.47
CA LEU A 353 -12.85 3.04 4.80
C LEU A 353 -12.99 4.33 3.97
N PHE A 354 -12.26 5.39 4.31
CA PHE A 354 -12.30 6.66 3.60
C PHE A 354 -11.89 6.58 2.11
N PRO A 355 -10.73 6.02 1.73
CA PRO A 355 -10.31 5.94 0.34
C PRO A 355 -11.09 4.89 -0.48
N MET A 356 -11.67 3.88 0.16
CA MET A 356 -12.30 2.75 -0.54
C MET A 356 -13.38 3.16 -1.56
N PRO A 357 -14.38 4.01 -1.23
CA PRO A 357 -15.40 4.42 -2.17
C PRO A 357 -14.85 5.25 -3.33
N ARG A 358 -13.71 5.95 -3.14
CA ARG A 358 -13.08 6.80 -4.14
C ARG A 358 -12.39 5.99 -5.23
N VAL A 359 -11.70 4.91 -4.84
CA VAL A 359 -11.09 3.97 -5.79
C VAL A 359 -12.18 3.26 -6.59
N ILE A 360 -13.24 2.78 -5.93
CA ILE A 360 -14.38 2.14 -6.59
C ILE A 360 -15.05 3.11 -7.58
N TYR A 361 -15.27 4.35 -7.17
CA TYR A 361 -15.83 5.40 -8.03
C TYR A 361 -14.94 5.66 -9.26
N ALA A 362 -13.62 5.78 -9.08
CA ALA A 362 -12.68 6.00 -10.18
C ALA A 362 -12.68 4.84 -11.18
N MET A 363 -12.67 3.59 -10.70
CA MET A 363 -12.74 2.39 -11.56
C MET A 363 -14.10 2.23 -12.26
N ALA A 364 -15.20 2.57 -11.58
CA ALA A 364 -16.54 2.53 -12.17
C ALA A 364 -16.74 3.62 -13.24
N ARG A 365 -16.19 4.82 -13.03
CA ARG A 365 -16.16 5.91 -14.02
C ARG A 365 -15.39 5.49 -15.28
N ASP A 366 -14.34 4.71 -15.09
CA ASP A 366 -13.50 4.20 -16.17
C ASP A 366 -14.10 2.99 -16.90
N GLY A 367 -15.25 2.48 -16.46
CA GLY A 367 -15.96 1.37 -17.07
C GLY A 367 -15.43 -0.02 -16.71
N LEU A 368 -14.48 -0.11 -15.78
CA LEU A 368 -13.93 -1.38 -15.27
C LEU A 368 -14.87 -2.05 -14.26
N LEU A 369 -15.69 -1.27 -13.56
CA LEU A 369 -16.71 -1.75 -12.62
C LEU A 369 -18.12 -1.34 -13.07
N PHE A 370 -19.13 -1.90 -12.41
CA PHE A 370 -20.53 -1.61 -12.71
C PHE A 370 -20.88 -0.12 -12.57
N ARG A 371 -21.63 0.41 -13.54
CA ARG A 371 -21.97 1.85 -13.62
C ARG A 371 -22.77 2.37 -12.43
N PHE A 372 -23.53 1.54 -11.72
CA PHE A 372 -24.31 2.02 -10.56
C PHE A 372 -23.43 2.56 -9.42
N LEU A 373 -22.15 2.16 -9.37
CA LEU A 373 -21.17 2.60 -8.38
C LEU A 373 -20.66 4.03 -8.62
N THR A 374 -20.97 4.65 -9.77
CA THR A 374 -20.59 6.05 -10.06
C THR A 374 -21.55 7.06 -9.45
N HIS A 375 -22.65 6.63 -8.83
CA HIS A 375 -23.64 7.55 -8.29
C HIS A 375 -23.09 8.34 -7.09
N VAL A 376 -22.92 9.65 -7.27
CA VAL A 376 -22.48 10.59 -6.23
C VAL A 376 -23.68 11.23 -5.55
N SER A 377 -23.68 11.27 -4.22
CA SER A 377 -24.74 11.96 -3.46
C SER A 377 -24.61 13.47 -3.59
N ALA A 378 -25.71 14.16 -3.90
CA ALA A 378 -25.75 15.61 -4.04
C ALA A 378 -25.55 16.36 -2.71
N LEU A 379 -25.82 15.72 -1.56
CA LEU A 379 -25.72 16.34 -0.24
C LEU A 379 -24.28 16.33 0.31
N THR A 380 -23.58 15.22 0.11
CA THR A 380 -22.25 14.98 0.69
C THR A 380 -21.10 15.15 -0.32
N HIS A 381 -21.43 15.23 -1.61
CA HIS A 381 -20.46 15.18 -2.72
C HIS A 381 -19.53 13.95 -2.65
N THR A 382 -20.03 12.84 -2.10
CA THR A 382 -19.30 11.58 -1.98
C THR A 382 -20.06 10.40 -2.61
N PRO A 383 -19.35 9.36 -3.08
CA PRO A 383 -19.98 8.17 -3.68
C PRO A 383 -20.60 7.28 -2.59
N ALA A 384 -21.79 7.66 -2.11
CA ALA A 384 -22.49 7.01 -1.01
C ALA A 384 -22.87 5.55 -1.32
N VAL A 385 -23.28 5.24 -2.55
CA VAL A 385 -23.64 3.87 -2.96
C VAL A 385 -22.44 2.95 -2.89
N ALA A 386 -21.29 3.39 -3.42
CA ALA A 386 -20.04 2.62 -3.34
C ALA A 386 -19.63 2.40 -1.88
N CYS A 387 -19.80 3.41 -1.02
CA CYS A 387 -19.51 3.32 0.41
C CYS A 387 -20.37 2.28 1.13
N VAL A 388 -21.70 2.31 0.95
CA VAL A 388 -22.60 1.37 1.61
C VAL A 388 -22.36 -0.06 1.14
N VAL A 389 -22.19 -0.28 -0.17
CA VAL A 389 -21.93 -1.62 -0.73
C VAL A 389 -20.61 -2.17 -0.19
N SER A 390 -19.52 -1.42 -0.35
CA SER A 390 -18.19 -1.89 0.07
C SER A 390 -18.06 -2.02 1.60
N GLY A 391 -18.63 -1.10 2.36
CA GLY A 391 -18.67 -1.18 3.83
C GLY A 391 -19.48 -2.38 4.34
N SER A 392 -20.58 -2.74 3.65
CA SER A 392 -21.35 -3.96 3.97
C SER A 392 -20.53 -5.22 3.72
N PHE A 393 -19.77 -5.28 2.62
CA PHE A 393 -18.84 -6.39 2.37
C PHE A 393 -17.73 -6.47 3.43
N ALA A 394 -17.17 -5.33 3.85
CA ALA A 394 -16.18 -5.30 4.92
C ALA A 394 -16.75 -5.81 6.26
N ALA A 395 -17.99 -5.44 6.57
CA ALA A 395 -18.68 -5.90 7.79
C ALA A 395 -18.92 -7.42 7.78
N ILE A 396 -19.26 -8.01 6.62
CA ILE A 396 -19.38 -9.47 6.47
C ILE A 396 -18.02 -10.15 6.63
N LEU A 397 -16.94 -9.57 6.09
CA LEU A 397 -15.59 -10.11 6.29
C LEU A 397 -15.16 -10.03 7.75
N ALA A 398 -15.47 -8.94 8.45
CA ALA A 398 -15.18 -8.78 9.89
C ALA A 398 -15.91 -9.82 10.75
N LEU A 399 -17.09 -10.26 10.32
CA LEU A 399 -17.86 -11.32 10.96
C LEU A 399 -17.22 -12.71 10.77
N LEU A 400 -16.75 -13.02 9.56
CA LEU A 400 -16.41 -14.39 9.16
C LEU A 400 -14.92 -14.73 9.24
N VAL A 401 -14.03 -13.73 9.24
CA VAL A 401 -12.59 -13.93 9.10
C VAL A 401 -11.86 -13.45 10.36
N SER A 402 -10.92 -14.24 10.85
CA SER A 402 -10.11 -13.88 12.01
C SER A 402 -9.20 -12.68 11.74
N LEU A 403 -8.91 -11.89 12.79
CA LEU A 403 -8.04 -10.72 12.69
C LEU A 403 -6.64 -11.06 12.13
N ARG A 404 -6.07 -12.18 12.56
CA ARG A 404 -4.75 -12.65 12.09
C ARG A 404 -4.76 -12.93 10.59
N ASP A 405 -5.78 -13.63 10.12
CA ASP A 405 -5.94 -13.95 8.71
C ASP A 405 -6.13 -12.69 7.85
N LEU A 406 -6.87 -11.71 8.36
CA LEU A 406 -7.02 -10.40 7.72
C LEU A 406 -5.68 -9.67 7.61
N ILE A 407 -4.88 -9.62 8.68
CA ILE A 407 -3.55 -8.96 8.69
C ILE A 407 -2.60 -9.58 7.66
N GLU A 408 -2.50 -10.92 7.62
CA GLU A 408 -1.62 -11.62 6.68
C GLU A 408 -2.09 -11.42 5.23
N MET A 409 -3.40 -11.47 4.98
CA MET A 409 -3.99 -11.27 3.64
C MET A 409 -3.86 -9.83 3.13
N MET A 410 -3.92 -8.83 4.00
CA MET A 410 -3.66 -7.45 3.60
C MET A 410 -2.19 -7.28 3.17
N SER A 411 -1.26 -7.80 3.98
CA SER A 411 0.17 -7.59 3.78
C SER A 411 0.65 -8.06 2.40
N ILE A 412 0.17 -9.22 1.91
CA ILE A 412 0.52 -9.71 0.57
C ILE A 412 -0.01 -8.80 -0.54
N GLY A 413 -1.26 -8.32 -0.42
CA GLY A 413 -1.90 -7.47 -1.43
C GLY A 413 -1.19 -6.13 -1.57
N THR A 414 -0.82 -5.51 -0.44
CA THR A 414 -0.15 -4.22 -0.41
C THR A 414 1.32 -4.32 -0.82
N LEU A 415 2.04 -5.36 -0.40
CA LEU A 415 3.42 -5.61 -0.88
C LEU A 415 3.43 -5.74 -2.42
N LEU A 416 2.44 -6.44 -2.98
CA LEU A 416 2.29 -6.57 -4.41
C LEU A 416 1.90 -5.23 -5.07
N ALA A 417 0.98 -4.45 -4.50
CA ALA A 417 0.65 -3.13 -5.01
C ALA A 417 1.87 -2.19 -5.01
N TYR A 418 2.67 -2.22 -3.95
CA TYR A 418 3.86 -1.37 -3.80
C TYR A 418 4.97 -1.79 -4.77
N THR A 419 5.18 -3.10 -4.97
CA THR A 419 6.12 -3.56 -6.00
C THR A 419 5.69 -3.13 -7.39
N LEU A 420 4.40 -3.21 -7.72
CA LEU A 420 3.89 -2.76 -9.02
C LEU A 420 4.02 -1.25 -9.22
N VAL A 421 3.84 -0.43 -8.18
CA VAL A 421 4.12 1.02 -8.26
C VAL A 421 5.60 1.30 -8.47
N SER A 422 6.49 0.57 -7.78
CA SER A 422 7.93 0.65 -8.03
C SER A 422 8.30 0.21 -9.46
N VAL A 423 7.55 -0.72 -10.06
CA VAL A 423 7.72 -1.14 -11.46
C VAL A 423 7.31 -0.06 -12.46
N CYS A 424 6.30 0.74 -12.14
CA CYS A 424 5.83 1.85 -12.98
C CYS A 424 6.85 2.99 -13.10
N PHE A 425 7.95 2.94 -12.34
CA PHE A 425 8.92 4.03 -12.23
C PHE A 425 9.74 4.21 -13.51
N HIS A 426 9.62 5.40 -14.12
CA HIS A 426 10.47 5.84 -15.25
C HIS A 426 11.62 6.73 -14.75
N THR A 427 12.84 6.38 -15.18
CA THR A 427 14.14 7.00 -14.84
C THR A 427 14.06 8.53 -14.74
N GLY A 428 14.17 9.01 -13.51
CA GLY A 428 14.26 10.44 -13.15
C GLY A 428 15.71 10.83 -12.82
N HIS A 429 15.98 12.13 -12.90
CA HIS A 429 17.30 12.71 -12.62
C HIS A 429 17.80 12.33 -11.22
N ALA A 430 19.06 11.89 -11.06
CA ALA A 430 19.63 11.49 -9.76
C ALA A 430 20.58 12.56 -9.15
N PRO A 431 20.07 13.70 -8.61
CA PRO A 431 20.91 14.75 -8.05
C PRO A 431 21.67 14.30 -6.78
N LEU A 432 21.10 13.37 -6.01
CA LEU A 432 21.69 12.89 -4.76
C LEU A 432 22.89 11.97 -5.01
N LEU A 433 22.82 11.13 -6.05
CA LEU A 433 23.93 10.27 -6.48
C LEU A 433 25.13 11.11 -6.95
N LYS A 434 24.86 12.19 -7.71
CA LYS A 434 25.89 13.16 -8.14
C LYS A 434 26.53 13.88 -6.94
N ARG A 435 25.75 14.19 -5.90
CA ARG A 435 26.24 14.84 -4.67
C ARG A 435 27.05 13.89 -3.79
N LEU A 436 26.67 12.61 -3.70
CA LEU A 436 27.37 11.59 -2.91
C LEU A 436 28.67 11.11 -3.56
N LEU A 437 28.67 10.85 -4.87
CA LEU A 437 29.83 10.28 -5.58
C LEU A 437 30.80 11.33 -6.13
N GLY A 438 30.41 12.61 -6.19
CA GLY A 438 31.29 13.70 -6.63
C GLY A 438 31.96 13.39 -7.98
N GLY A 439 33.29 13.50 -8.04
CA GLY A 439 34.08 13.20 -9.25
C GLY A 439 33.98 11.74 -9.74
N HIS A 440 33.78 10.77 -8.84
CA HIS A 440 33.64 9.36 -9.20
C HIS A 440 32.37 9.07 -9.99
N TYR A 441 31.35 9.93 -9.88
CA TYR A 441 30.13 9.82 -10.68
C TYR A 441 30.43 9.90 -12.17
N TYR A 442 31.34 10.79 -12.59
CA TYR A 442 31.69 10.97 -13.99
C TYR A 442 32.47 9.77 -14.55
N THR A 443 33.40 9.23 -13.77
CA THR A 443 34.13 8.00 -14.13
C THR A 443 33.19 6.79 -14.22
N LEU A 444 32.25 6.67 -13.28
CA LEU A 444 31.23 5.62 -13.28
C LEU A 444 30.26 5.76 -14.46
N ARG A 445 29.87 7.00 -14.82
CA ARG A 445 29.00 7.32 -15.95
C ARG A 445 29.58 6.83 -17.27
N VAL A 446 30.87 7.07 -17.50
CA VAL A 446 31.58 6.61 -18.70
C VAL A 446 31.70 5.08 -18.69
N ARG A 447 32.00 4.48 -17.54
CA ARG A 447 32.19 3.01 -17.42
C ARG A 447 30.90 2.21 -17.60
N LEU A 448 29.76 2.78 -17.20
CA LEU A 448 28.43 2.17 -17.35
C LEU A 448 27.79 2.42 -18.73
N GLY A 449 28.41 3.25 -19.58
CA GLY A 449 27.85 3.60 -20.90
C GLY A 449 26.53 4.36 -20.80
N MET A 450 26.39 5.25 -19.81
CA MET A 450 25.16 6.04 -19.67
C MET A 450 25.01 7.02 -20.84
N PRO A 451 23.78 7.22 -21.36
CA PRO A 451 23.52 8.09 -22.49
C PRO A 451 23.90 9.55 -22.20
N ASP A 452 24.22 10.27 -23.27
CA ASP A 452 24.56 11.69 -23.19
C ASP A 452 23.40 12.52 -22.62
N SER A 453 23.73 13.62 -21.94
CA SER A 453 22.72 14.50 -21.33
C SER A 453 21.78 15.17 -22.34
N SER A 454 22.05 15.03 -23.64
CA SER A 454 21.20 15.48 -24.75
C SER A 454 20.25 14.42 -25.29
N ALA A 455 20.41 13.15 -24.89
CA ALA A 455 19.55 12.05 -25.33
C ALA A 455 18.15 12.19 -24.73
N ARG A 456 17.14 12.31 -25.60
CA ARG A 456 15.75 12.48 -25.17
C ARG A 456 15.06 11.13 -24.99
N PRO A 457 14.21 10.97 -23.97
CA PRO A 457 13.40 9.77 -23.81
C PRO A 457 12.45 9.61 -25.00
N THR A 458 12.39 8.41 -25.56
CA THR A 458 11.46 8.03 -26.64
C THR A 458 10.44 7.00 -26.13
N PRO A 459 9.30 6.81 -26.80
CA PRO A 459 8.35 5.76 -26.41
C PRO A 459 8.96 4.36 -26.39
N ALA A 460 9.97 4.11 -27.22
CA ALA A 460 10.70 2.86 -27.24
C ALA A 460 11.54 2.65 -25.97
N THR A 461 12.23 3.69 -25.49
CA THR A 461 13.01 3.61 -24.24
C THR A 461 12.11 3.38 -23.03
N GLY A 462 10.93 3.99 -22.99
CA GLY A 462 9.92 3.73 -21.95
C GLY A 462 9.49 2.25 -21.91
N ARG A 463 9.13 1.67 -23.07
CA ARG A 463 8.78 0.23 -23.15
C ARG A 463 9.92 -0.69 -22.73
N ILE A 464 11.18 -0.33 -23.03
CA ILE A 464 12.35 -1.09 -22.59
C ILE A 464 12.45 -1.04 -21.06
N VAL A 465 12.35 0.15 -20.43
CA VAL A 465 12.36 0.28 -18.96
C VAL A 465 11.25 -0.54 -18.33
N THR A 466 10.02 -0.47 -18.82
CA THR A 466 8.90 -1.25 -18.27
C THR A 466 9.15 -2.75 -18.37
N ARG A 467 9.64 -3.24 -19.52
CA ARG A 467 9.97 -4.67 -19.70
C ARG A 467 11.12 -5.12 -18.79
N CYS A 468 12.17 -4.31 -18.68
CA CYS A 468 13.30 -4.59 -17.80
C CYS A 468 12.86 -4.64 -16.33
N THR A 469 11.99 -3.73 -15.91
CA THR A 469 11.55 -3.64 -14.51
C THR A 469 10.53 -4.73 -14.16
N LEU A 470 9.63 -5.09 -15.07
CA LEU A 470 8.77 -6.28 -14.90
C LEU A 470 9.61 -7.56 -14.83
N SER A 471 10.60 -7.72 -15.72
CA SER A 471 11.52 -8.85 -15.68
C SER A 471 12.32 -8.89 -14.37
N PHE A 472 12.74 -7.72 -13.86
CA PHE A 472 13.43 -7.59 -12.58
C PHE A 472 12.56 -8.07 -11.42
N PHE A 473 11.27 -7.73 -11.40
CA PHE A 473 10.32 -8.23 -10.41
C PHE A 473 10.21 -9.76 -10.41
N PHE A 474 9.96 -10.38 -11.57
CA PHE A 474 9.87 -11.85 -11.66
C PHE A 474 11.18 -12.52 -11.27
N MET A 475 12.32 -12.02 -11.76
CA MET A 475 13.64 -12.56 -11.43
C MET A 475 13.96 -12.42 -9.93
N SER A 476 13.54 -11.32 -9.31
CA SER A 476 13.68 -11.14 -7.85
C SER A 476 12.85 -12.15 -7.08
N PHE A 477 11.63 -12.44 -7.51
CA PHE A 477 10.78 -13.44 -6.88
C PHE A 477 11.38 -14.85 -6.99
N PHE A 478 11.85 -15.23 -8.18
CA PHE A 478 12.51 -16.53 -8.41
C PHE A 478 13.82 -16.67 -7.64
N LEU A 479 14.63 -15.61 -7.56
CA LEU A 479 15.86 -15.58 -6.78
C LEU A 479 15.57 -15.92 -5.32
N TRP A 480 14.64 -15.18 -4.70
CA TRP A 480 14.30 -15.40 -3.29
C TRP A 480 13.64 -16.76 -3.05
N SER A 481 12.81 -17.22 -3.98
CA SER A 481 12.23 -18.57 -3.91
C SER A 481 13.32 -19.65 -3.92
N THR A 482 14.36 -19.48 -4.74
CA THR A 482 15.47 -20.45 -4.83
C THR A 482 16.35 -20.40 -3.58
N ILE A 483 16.57 -19.21 -3.00
CA ILE A 483 17.32 -19.06 -1.76
C ILE A 483 16.57 -19.72 -0.59
N ILE A 484 15.28 -19.40 -0.40
CA ILE A 484 14.51 -19.87 0.75
C ILE A 484 14.23 -21.38 0.66
N PHE A 485 13.73 -21.87 -0.47
CA PHE A 485 13.33 -23.28 -0.59
C PHE A 485 14.47 -24.18 -1.06
N GLY A 486 15.46 -23.65 -1.76
CA GLY A 486 16.59 -24.42 -2.30
C GLY A 486 17.82 -24.41 -1.39
N VAL A 487 18.27 -23.23 -0.97
CA VAL A 487 19.53 -23.08 -0.21
C VAL A 487 19.31 -23.26 1.30
N GLU A 488 18.31 -22.59 1.88
CA GLU A 488 18.07 -22.65 3.34
C GLU A 488 17.51 -24.00 3.79
N GLN A 489 16.66 -24.65 2.97
CA GLN A 489 16.01 -25.92 3.31
C GLN A 489 16.65 -27.16 2.65
N GLY A 490 17.45 -26.98 1.60
CA GLY A 490 18.07 -28.09 0.88
C GLY A 490 19.32 -28.63 1.57
N SER A 491 19.60 -29.93 1.39
CA SER A 491 20.85 -30.56 1.84
C SER A 491 21.59 -31.23 0.67
N GLY A 492 22.93 -31.28 0.75
CA GLY A 492 23.79 -31.94 -0.23
C GLY A 492 23.92 -31.22 -1.58
N LEU A 493 23.99 -32.00 -2.68
CA LEU A 493 24.23 -31.49 -4.04
C LEU A 493 23.11 -30.57 -4.56
N GLY A 494 21.87 -30.76 -4.10
CA GLY A 494 20.73 -29.91 -4.48
C GLY A 494 20.88 -28.47 -3.98
N ALA A 495 21.38 -28.30 -2.75
CA ALA A 495 21.66 -26.98 -2.18
C ALA A 495 22.76 -26.26 -2.97
N ALA A 496 23.84 -26.96 -3.35
CA ALA A 496 24.91 -26.40 -4.17
C ALA A 496 24.43 -25.94 -5.56
N PHE A 497 23.58 -26.74 -6.22
CA PHE A 497 22.97 -26.37 -7.50
C PHE A 497 22.05 -25.15 -7.37
N SER A 498 21.23 -25.11 -6.32
CA SER A 498 20.35 -23.97 -6.04
C SER A 498 21.14 -22.69 -5.75
N GLY A 499 22.28 -22.79 -5.05
CA GLY A 499 23.20 -21.67 -4.82
C GLY A 499 23.81 -21.15 -6.12
N LEU A 500 24.25 -22.03 -7.02
CA LEU A 500 24.74 -21.64 -8.35
C LEU A 500 23.64 -20.93 -9.16
N MET A 501 22.42 -21.47 -9.17
CA MET A 501 21.28 -20.82 -9.83
C MET A 501 20.96 -19.45 -9.22
N ALA A 502 21.01 -19.31 -7.90
CA ALA A 502 20.83 -18.04 -7.21
C ALA A 502 21.90 -17.01 -7.62
N THR A 503 23.18 -17.42 -7.73
CA THR A 503 24.24 -16.51 -8.20
C THR A 503 24.05 -16.06 -9.65
N LEU A 504 23.58 -16.94 -10.54
CA LEU A 504 23.23 -16.58 -11.92
C LEU A 504 22.05 -15.60 -11.98
N MET A 505 21.02 -15.81 -11.16
CA MET A 505 19.87 -14.91 -11.04
C MET A 505 20.28 -13.55 -10.45
N MET A 506 21.20 -13.52 -9.50
CA MET A 506 21.76 -12.25 -9.01
C MET A 506 22.50 -11.50 -10.12
N GLY A 507 23.29 -12.20 -10.94
CA GLY A 507 23.94 -11.63 -12.12
C GLY A 507 22.95 -11.06 -13.14
N SER A 508 21.83 -11.74 -13.38
CA SER A 508 20.79 -11.25 -14.30
C SER A 508 20.08 -10.00 -13.77
N LEU A 509 19.82 -9.91 -12.46
CA LEU A 509 19.27 -8.72 -11.83
C LEU A 509 20.21 -7.51 -11.95
N VAL A 510 21.51 -7.70 -11.72
CA VAL A 510 22.52 -6.65 -11.91
C VAL A 510 22.54 -6.18 -13.36
N LYS A 511 22.48 -7.11 -14.33
CA LYS A 511 22.41 -6.77 -15.76
C LYS A 511 21.15 -5.96 -16.09
N LEU A 512 19.98 -6.35 -15.57
CA LEU A 512 18.73 -5.61 -15.76
C LEU A 512 18.81 -4.21 -15.17
N LEU A 513 19.41 -4.06 -13.98
CA LEU A 513 19.61 -2.76 -13.34
C LEU A 513 20.53 -1.86 -14.18
N ILE A 514 21.61 -2.42 -14.74
CA ILE A 514 22.52 -1.70 -15.66
C ILE A 514 21.75 -1.24 -16.91
N LEU A 515 20.92 -2.11 -17.50
CA LEU A 515 20.11 -1.75 -18.67
C LEU A 515 19.12 -0.62 -18.40
N ILE A 516 18.57 -0.54 -17.18
CA ILE A 516 17.70 0.57 -16.75
C ILE A 516 18.50 1.86 -16.60
N VAL A 517 19.69 1.80 -15.98
CA VAL A 517 20.60 2.95 -15.81
C VAL A 517 21.10 3.49 -17.16
N GLN A 518 21.20 2.65 -18.18
CA GLN A 518 21.60 3.02 -19.53
C GLN A 518 20.48 3.71 -20.35
N GLN A 519 19.27 3.89 -19.80
CA GLN A 519 18.20 4.58 -20.51
C GLN A 519 18.25 6.10 -20.29
N PRO A 520 17.89 6.91 -21.30
CA PRO A 520 17.88 8.36 -21.18
C PRO A 520 16.90 8.83 -20.10
N GLU A 521 17.32 9.82 -19.31
CA GLU A 521 16.52 10.40 -18.23
C GLU A 521 15.51 11.43 -18.76
N SER A 522 14.39 11.59 -18.06
CA SER A 522 13.46 12.69 -18.35
C SER A 522 14.06 14.05 -17.97
N PRO A 523 14.02 15.07 -18.84
CA PRO A 523 14.46 16.42 -18.52
C PRO A 523 13.48 17.20 -17.64
N GLN A 524 12.27 16.68 -17.38
CA GLN A 524 11.27 17.38 -16.57
C GLN A 524 11.65 17.39 -15.10
N ARG A 525 11.71 18.59 -14.51
CA ARG A 525 11.89 18.78 -13.07
C ARG A 525 10.54 18.76 -12.38
N LEU A 526 10.32 17.76 -11.54
CA LEU A 526 9.17 17.67 -10.66
C LEU A 526 9.45 18.41 -9.34
N PRO A 527 8.42 18.97 -8.67
CA PRO A 527 8.55 19.55 -7.33
C PRO A 527 9.16 18.60 -6.29
N TYR A 528 8.97 17.29 -6.47
CA TYR A 528 9.61 16.24 -5.70
C TYR A 528 10.10 15.13 -6.64
N MET A 529 11.32 14.65 -6.40
CA MET A 529 11.92 13.51 -7.10
C MET A 529 12.49 12.56 -6.06
N ALA A 530 12.22 11.26 -6.22
CA ALA A 530 12.77 10.24 -5.35
C ALA A 530 14.30 10.26 -5.42
N PRO A 531 15.01 10.24 -4.28
CA PRO A 531 16.46 10.12 -4.25
C PRO A 531 16.93 8.79 -4.86
N CYS A 532 18.11 8.79 -5.46
CA CYS A 532 18.86 7.59 -5.88
C CYS A 532 18.08 6.62 -6.80
N VAL A 533 17.25 7.15 -7.69
CA VAL A 533 16.67 6.39 -8.81
C VAL A 533 17.78 5.91 -9.75
N PRO A 534 17.75 4.66 -10.27
CA PRO A 534 16.73 3.62 -10.12
C PRO A 534 16.96 2.64 -8.94
N PHE A 535 17.94 2.90 -8.07
CA PHE A 535 18.31 1.98 -6.99
C PHE A 535 17.25 1.86 -5.90
N VAL A 536 16.58 2.95 -5.54
CA VAL A 536 15.50 2.93 -4.53
C VAL A 536 14.31 2.05 -4.96
N PRO A 537 13.72 2.23 -6.16
CA PRO A 537 12.69 1.31 -6.66
C PRO A 537 13.16 -0.16 -6.75
N ALA A 538 14.40 -0.39 -7.20
CA ALA A 538 14.95 -1.75 -7.28
C ALA A 538 15.10 -2.41 -5.90
N ALA A 539 15.55 -1.66 -4.90
CA ALA A 539 15.63 -2.13 -3.51
C ALA A 539 14.24 -2.40 -2.93
N ALA A 540 13.25 -1.55 -3.20
CA ALA A 540 11.86 -1.77 -2.80
C ALA A 540 11.32 -3.09 -3.39
N ILE A 541 11.53 -3.34 -4.69
CA ILE A 541 11.11 -4.58 -5.35
C ILE A 541 11.78 -5.80 -4.71
N LEU A 542 13.09 -5.74 -4.44
CA LEU A 542 13.84 -6.85 -3.82
C LEU A 542 13.33 -7.17 -2.41
N VAL A 543 13.19 -6.16 -1.56
CA VAL A 543 12.76 -6.33 -0.17
C VAL A 543 11.31 -6.82 -0.11
N ASN A 544 10.41 -6.19 -0.87
CA ASN A 544 9.01 -6.60 -0.89
C ASN A 544 8.83 -8.03 -1.44
N SER A 545 9.59 -8.41 -2.47
CA SER A 545 9.56 -9.78 -3.01
C SER A 545 10.00 -10.82 -1.98
N TYR A 546 11.02 -10.49 -1.18
CA TYR A 546 11.45 -11.35 -0.08
C TYR A 546 10.37 -11.50 1.01
N LEU A 547 9.77 -10.37 1.46
CA LEU A 547 8.76 -10.40 2.52
C LEU A 547 7.50 -11.16 2.09
N MET A 548 7.08 -11.03 0.82
CA MET A 548 5.94 -11.79 0.28
C MET A 548 6.14 -13.32 0.37
N LEU A 549 7.38 -13.81 0.22
CA LEU A 549 7.71 -15.23 0.29
C LEU A 549 7.80 -15.77 1.73
N LYS A 550 7.92 -14.90 2.74
CA LYS A 550 7.92 -15.30 4.16
C LYS A 550 6.51 -15.36 4.77
N LEU A 551 5.47 -14.96 4.02
CA LEU A 551 4.06 -15.12 4.42
C LEU A 551 3.59 -16.58 4.25
N SER A 552 2.50 -16.93 4.94
CA SER A 552 1.92 -18.27 4.93
C SER A 552 1.46 -18.71 3.51
N PRO A 553 1.64 -20.00 3.12
CA PRO A 553 1.11 -20.53 1.86
C PRO A 553 -0.42 -20.40 1.73
N LEU A 554 -1.13 -20.45 2.86
CA LEU A 554 -2.59 -20.29 2.91
C LEU A 554 -3.00 -18.87 2.49
N THR A 555 -2.19 -17.87 2.83
CA THR A 555 -2.37 -16.47 2.43
C THR A 555 -2.27 -16.31 0.91
N TRP A 556 -1.32 -17.01 0.27
CA TRP A 556 -1.21 -17.07 -1.19
C TRP A 556 -2.43 -17.70 -1.85
N ALA A 557 -2.99 -18.78 -1.26
CA ALA A 557 -4.19 -19.41 -1.79
C ALA A 557 -5.40 -18.46 -1.74
N ARG A 558 -5.63 -17.80 -0.61
CA ARG A 558 -6.71 -16.81 -0.42
C ARG A 558 -6.58 -15.63 -1.38
N PHE A 559 -5.38 -15.07 -1.50
CA PHE A 559 -5.08 -13.96 -2.41
C PHE A 559 -5.31 -14.35 -3.87
N THR A 560 -4.92 -15.57 -4.27
CA THR A 560 -5.16 -16.08 -5.62
C THR A 560 -6.64 -16.23 -5.92
N ILE A 561 -7.44 -16.75 -4.97
CA ILE A 561 -8.89 -16.84 -5.10
C ILE A 561 -9.49 -15.45 -5.31
N TRP A 562 -9.07 -14.45 -4.53
CA TRP A 562 -9.53 -13.07 -4.73
C TRP A 562 -9.19 -12.51 -6.10
N CYS A 563 -7.97 -12.75 -6.58
CA CYS A 563 -7.54 -12.32 -7.91
C CYS A 563 -8.39 -12.95 -9.03
N LEU A 564 -8.89 -14.17 -8.83
CA LEU A 564 -9.77 -14.87 -9.77
C LEU A 564 -11.24 -14.40 -9.72
N ILE A 565 -11.71 -13.91 -8.57
CA ILE A 565 -13.09 -13.39 -8.39
C ILE A 565 -13.29 -12.05 -9.11
N GLY A 566 -12.21 -11.29 -9.34
CA GLY A 566 -12.28 -10.00 -9.99
C GLY A 566 -12.97 -10.05 -11.35
N PRO A 567 -14.00 -9.21 -11.60
CA PRO A 567 -14.62 -9.16 -12.91
C PRO A 567 -13.56 -8.76 -13.93
N GLY A 568 -13.30 -9.58 -14.95
CA GLY A 568 -12.39 -9.19 -16.03
C GLY A 568 -12.82 -7.84 -16.63
N PRO A 569 -11.88 -7.02 -17.15
CA PRO A 569 -12.19 -5.70 -17.68
C PRO A 569 -13.35 -5.82 -18.67
N GLY A 570 -14.50 -5.24 -18.30
CA GLY A 570 -15.71 -5.31 -19.11
C GLY A 570 -15.49 -4.64 -20.48
N PRO A 571 -16.32 -4.93 -21.49
CA PRO A 571 -16.26 -4.21 -22.75
C PRO A 571 -16.62 -2.74 -22.49
N GLY A 572 -15.59 -1.90 -22.36
CA GLY A 572 -15.75 -0.45 -22.29
C GLY A 572 -16.49 0.08 -23.53
N PRO A 573 -17.07 1.29 -23.46
CA PRO A 573 -17.75 1.88 -24.62
C PRO A 573 -16.78 1.94 -25.81
N GLY A 574 -17.25 1.45 -26.96
CA GLY A 574 -16.48 1.38 -28.21
C GLY A 574 -15.91 2.75 -28.61
N PRO A 575 -14.89 2.77 -29.47
CA PRO A 575 -14.25 4.03 -29.87
C PRO A 575 -15.30 4.94 -30.51
N GLY A 576 -15.53 6.11 -29.92
CA GLY A 576 -16.21 7.19 -30.63
C GLY A 576 -15.43 7.48 -31.92
N PRO A 577 -16.11 7.79 -33.03
CA PRO A 577 -15.45 8.02 -34.31
C PRO A 577 -14.60 9.30 -34.18
N GLY A 578 -13.27 9.15 -34.18
CA GLY A 578 -12.35 10.29 -34.16
C GLY A 578 -11.05 10.16 -33.36
N LEU A 579 -10.76 9.05 -32.66
CA LEU A 579 -9.45 8.86 -32.01
C LEU A 579 -8.51 8.00 -32.87
N ASP A 580 -8.05 8.59 -33.97
CA ASP A 580 -6.88 8.12 -34.70
C ASP A 580 -5.62 8.30 -33.84
N THR A 581 -5.05 7.17 -33.40
CA THR A 581 -3.60 6.85 -33.31
C THR A 581 -2.55 7.94 -33.04
N THR A 582 -2.89 8.99 -32.27
CA THR A 582 -1.96 10.04 -31.81
C THR A 582 -1.93 10.17 -30.28
N ILE A 583 -2.21 9.07 -29.58
CA ILE A 583 -2.25 9.00 -28.11
C ILE A 583 -0.91 8.51 -27.56
N PHE A 584 0.17 9.28 -27.71
CA PHE A 584 1.43 9.11 -26.94
C PHE A 584 2.27 10.41 -26.87
N SER A 585 1.71 11.56 -27.27
CA SER A 585 2.40 12.87 -27.26
C SER A 585 2.42 13.56 -25.89
N LEU A 586 1.54 13.18 -24.95
CA LEU A 586 1.31 13.94 -23.72
C LEU A 586 2.23 13.61 -22.53
N CYS A 587 3.41 13.02 -22.78
CA CYS A 587 4.56 13.17 -21.87
C CYS A 587 5.29 14.52 -22.06
N CYS A 588 4.86 15.32 -23.04
CA CYS A 588 5.13 16.74 -23.17
C CYS A 588 3.79 17.50 -23.20
N PRO A 589 3.51 18.45 -22.30
CA PRO A 589 2.52 19.47 -22.63
C PRO A 589 3.12 20.31 -23.77
N GLU A 590 2.39 20.41 -24.88
CA GLU A 590 2.82 21.09 -26.09
C GLU A 590 3.19 22.56 -25.83
N ILE A 591 4.35 22.99 -26.34
CA ILE A 591 4.44 24.36 -26.85
C ILE A 591 3.79 24.29 -28.23
N SER A 592 2.50 24.64 -28.29
CA SER A 592 1.86 25.06 -29.52
C SER A 592 2.59 26.32 -30.00
N TYR A 593 3.63 26.15 -30.83
CA TYR A 593 4.18 27.26 -31.58
C TYR A 593 3.15 27.56 -32.67
N LYS A 594 2.45 28.69 -32.52
CA LYS A 594 1.79 29.34 -33.65
C LYS A 594 2.79 29.34 -34.81
N GLN A 595 2.45 28.65 -35.89
CA GLN A 595 3.08 28.91 -37.18
C GLN A 595 2.77 30.37 -37.51
N ASP A 596 3.74 31.25 -37.29
CA ASP A 596 3.80 32.51 -38.00
C ASP A 596 3.83 32.15 -39.49
N LYS A 597 2.73 32.50 -40.18
CA LYS A 597 2.74 32.60 -41.64
C LYS A 597 3.84 33.59 -42.00
N PRO A 598 4.73 33.28 -42.96
CA PRO A 598 5.58 34.30 -43.53
C PRO A 598 4.70 35.34 -44.21
N ASP A 599 4.89 36.59 -43.83
CA ASP A 599 4.33 37.75 -44.52
C ASP A 599 4.61 37.63 -46.01
N THR A 600 3.52 37.53 -46.78
CA THR A 600 3.51 37.84 -48.20
C THR A 600 3.82 39.32 -48.36
N SER A 601 5.03 39.62 -48.86
CA SER A 601 5.30 40.85 -49.61
C SER A 601 5.02 40.61 -51.09
#